data_AF-A0A971KSS8-F1
#
_entry.id   AF-A0A971KSS8-F1
#
_cell.length_a   1.000
_cell.length_b   1.000
_cell.length_c   1.000
_cell.angle_alpha   90.00
_cell.angle_beta   90.00
_cell.angle_gamma   90.00
#
_symmetry.space_group_name_H-M   'P 1'
#
loop_
_entity.id
_entity.type
_entity.pdbx_description
1 polymer ?
#
loop_
_entity_poly.entity_id
_entity_poly.type
_entity_poly.pdbx_seq_one_letter_code
_entity_poly.pdbx_strand_id
1 'polypeptide(L)'
;MPVKTILLFVTAFSLCIFTGAGAMTPRVNLPDWYQYRISVSDWNPSKSEVTISTKITALSADISDLSCNITPSKSVIPIANKNDKYFVKLLRKGEATVFEQSFNIKVGTSVWLDAVIRGLPDKNEMLKLVNKQYANNPSMLAVMQNEVKELNGPIYIGKILPLLLRKDNALFAVEETAPEHETFEDGRQYYVWNPKTVQSRGFEAESLRAFASFTSNRNYVNAKKIGDLIINRMQTGNKPLLLEKGNGDTFMIPINVAKDLINFNIALLNAVNNNTAVPIEENLKNLKDSDIKLMSEYNLATIYLKLGQKEKALDIFEKLRDALPGWQAVKEKIKELR
;
A
#
# COMPACT_ATOMS: atom_id res chain seq x y z
N MET A 1 24.10 -7.09 -39.63
CA MET A 1 22.93 -6.30 -40.08
C MET A 1 21.76 -7.26 -40.32
N PRO A 2 20.52 -6.88 -39.99
CA PRO A 2 19.97 -7.16 -38.67
C PRO A 2 18.79 -8.14 -38.64
N VAL A 3 18.59 -8.63 -37.42
CA VAL A 3 17.49 -9.44 -36.87
C VAL A 3 16.15 -8.71 -37.02
N LYS A 4 15.13 -9.41 -37.52
CA LYS A 4 13.72 -8.99 -37.47
C LYS A 4 13.00 -9.68 -36.31
N THR A 5 12.75 -8.87 -35.30
CA THR A 5 11.67 -8.83 -34.31
C THR A 5 10.43 -9.68 -34.61
N ILE A 6 10.06 -10.55 -33.66
CA ILE A 6 8.65 -10.90 -33.40
C ILE A 6 8.38 -10.54 -31.95
N LEU A 7 7.69 -9.41 -31.78
CA LEU A 7 7.25 -8.83 -30.51
C LEU A 7 5.81 -9.31 -30.28
N LEU A 8 5.59 -10.08 -29.21
CA LEU A 8 4.27 -10.49 -28.77
C LEU A 8 3.77 -9.46 -27.76
N PHE A 9 2.90 -8.58 -28.22
CA PHE A 9 2.16 -7.59 -27.43
C PHE A 9 0.87 -8.24 -26.90
N VAL A 10 0.72 -8.34 -25.58
CA VAL A 10 -0.60 -8.25 -24.92
C VAL A 10 -0.46 -7.38 -23.68
N THR A 11 -0.67 -6.08 -23.89
CA THR A 11 -0.85 -5.04 -22.86
C THR A 11 -2.33 -4.81 -22.61
N ALA A 12 -2.75 -4.83 -21.35
CA ALA A 12 -3.99 -4.24 -20.81
C ALA A 12 -3.89 -4.35 -19.26
N PHE A 13 -4.03 -3.32 -18.42
CA PHE A 13 -4.76 -2.06 -18.57
C PHE A 13 -4.34 -1.10 -17.43
N SER A 14 -3.79 0.08 -17.75
CA SER A 14 -3.91 1.26 -16.88
C SER A 14 -3.63 2.55 -17.65
N LEU A 15 -4.70 3.33 -17.81
CA LEU A 15 -4.77 4.77 -18.10
C LEU A 15 -4.37 5.23 -19.51
N CYS A 16 -5.39 5.28 -20.38
CA CYS A 16 -5.44 6.12 -21.56
C CYS A 16 -5.32 7.61 -21.20
N ILE A 17 -4.40 8.32 -21.86
CA ILE A 17 -4.54 9.76 -22.12
C ILE A 17 -5.26 9.87 -23.47
N PHE A 18 -6.53 10.26 -23.43
CA PHE A 18 -7.34 10.53 -24.61
C PHE A 18 -7.11 11.97 -25.08
N THR A 19 -6.53 12.15 -26.26
CA THR A 19 -6.88 13.28 -27.15
C THR A 19 -7.31 12.69 -28.48
N GLY A 20 -8.57 12.29 -28.49
CA GLY A 20 -9.34 11.79 -29.61
C GLY A 20 -10.73 11.58 -29.03
N ALA A 21 -11.73 12.29 -29.54
CA ALA A 21 -13.12 12.16 -29.09
C ALA A 21 -13.68 10.78 -29.48
N GLY A 22 -13.19 9.73 -28.82
CA GLY A 22 -13.89 8.47 -28.65
C GLY A 22 -14.59 8.55 -27.30
N ALA A 23 -15.87 8.26 -27.25
CA ALA A 23 -16.61 8.19 -26.01
C ALA A 23 -15.92 7.21 -25.05
N MET A 24 -15.17 7.74 -24.08
CA MET A 24 -14.82 6.98 -22.89
C MET A 24 -16.14 6.69 -22.20
N THR A 25 -16.56 5.43 -22.17
CA THR A 25 -17.62 5.02 -21.25
C THR A 25 -17.12 5.38 -19.84
N PRO A 26 -17.76 6.33 -19.13
CA PRO A 26 -17.37 6.63 -17.76
C PRO A 26 -17.42 5.32 -16.97
N ARG A 27 -16.49 5.12 -16.02
CA ARG A 27 -16.62 4.02 -15.05
C ARG A 27 -17.92 4.29 -14.26
N VAL A 28 -18.98 3.62 -14.67
CA VAL A 28 -20.30 3.61 -14.03
C VAL A 28 -20.14 2.78 -12.75
N ASN A 29 -19.78 3.44 -11.65
CA ASN A 29 -19.74 2.83 -10.33
C ASN A 29 -21.04 3.17 -9.60
N LEU A 30 -21.63 2.17 -8.94
CA LEU A 30 -22.73 2.40 -8.01
C LEU A 30 -22.31 3.40 -6.91
N PRO A 31 -23.24 4.21 -6.37
CA PRO A 31 -22.99 5.06 -5.20
C PRO A 31 -22.33 4.30 -4.04
N ASP A 32 -21.51 4.97 -3.24
CA ASP A 32 -20.83 4.32 -2.10
C ASP A 32 -21.85 3.78 -1.08
N TRP A 33 -21.95 2.45 -1.02
CA TRP A 33 -22.87 1.72 -0.12
C TRP A 33 -22.14 0.93 0.96
N TYR A 34 -20.82 0.78 0.84
CA TYR A 34 -19.96 0.04 1.75
C TYR A 34 -18.61 0.72 1.90
N GLN A 35 -17.90 0.36 2.98
CA GLN A 35 -16.49 0.64 3.17
C GLN A 35 -15.80 -0.63 3.66
N TYR A 36 -14.56 -0.86 3.25
CA TYR A 36 -13.76 -1.93 3.85
C TYR A 36 -12.32 -1.51 4.08
N ARG A 37 -11.69 -2.15 5.07
CA ARG A 37 -10.27 -2.03 5.40
C ARG A 37 -9.70 -3.43 5.57
N ILE A 38 -8.58 -3.68 4.90
CA ILE A 38 -7.80 -4.91 5.05
C ILE A 38 -6.48 -4.54 5.73
N SER A 39 -6.14 -5.25 6.80
CA SER A 39 -4.94 -4.99 7.61
C SER A 39 -4.33 -6.31 8.08
N VAL A 40 -3.03 -6.31 8.34
CA VAL A 40 -2.39 -7.41 9.08
C VAL A 40 -2.68 -7.21 10.57
N SER A 41 -3.55 -8.03 11.15
CA SER A 41 -3.93 -7.93 12.57
C SER A 41 -2.94 -8.64 13.49
N ASP A 42 -2.24 -9.66 13.01
CA ASP A 42 -1.12 -10.24 13.75
C ASP A 42 -0.08 -10.84 12.82
N TRP A 43 1.17 -10.88 13.28
CA TRP A 43 2.30 -11.48 12.57
C TRP A 43 3.29 -12.08 13.54
N ASN A 44 3.44 -13.39 13.54
CA ASN A 44 4.42 -14.12 14.32
C ASN A 44 5.53 -14.69 13.41
N PRO A 45 6.65 -13.98 13.26
CA PRO A 45 7.74 -14.41 12.38
C PRO A 45 8.38 -15.73 12.81
N SER A 46 8.42 -16.02 14.12
CA SER A 46 8.99 -17.28 14.64
C SER A 46 8.16 -18.51 14.25
N LYS A 47 6.84 -18.34 14.09
CA LYS A 47 5.92 -19.41 13.66
C LYS A 47 5.56 -19.34 12.18
N SER A 48 6.01 -18.30 11.47
CA SER A 48 5.58 -17.99 10.10
C SER A 48 4.05 -17.89 10.00
N GLU A 49 3.40 -17.33 11.02
CA GLU A 49 1.94 -17.24 11.13
C GLU A 49 1.51 -15.78 10.98
N VAL A 50 0.70 -15.49 9.98
CA VAL A 50 0.12 -14.15 9.75
C VAL A 50 -1.40 -14.22 9.82
N THR A 51 -2.02 -13.24 10.47
CA THR A 51 -3.47 -13.09 10.51
C THR A 51 -3.85 -11.81 9.79
N ILE A 52 -4.74 -11.95 8.80
CA ILE A 52 -5.29 -10.86 8.02
C ILE A 52 -6.71 -10.59 8.49
N SER A 53 -6.99 -9.32 8.79
CA SER A 53 -8.31 -8.85 9.20
C SER A 53 -8.92 -7.99 8.09
N THR A 54 -10.18 -8.28 7.76
CA THR A 54 -10.99 -7.50 6.83
C THR A 54 -12.20 -6.97 7.57
N LYS A 55 -12.20 -5.67 7.87
CA LYS A 55 -13.36 -4.95 8.43
C LYS A 55 -14.22 -4.42 7.29
N ILE A 56 -15.52 -4.70 7.33
CA ILE A 56 -16.50 -4.22 6.36
C ILE A 56 -17.59 -3.47 7.11
N THR A 57 -17.92 -2.27 6.63
CA THR A 57 -18.98 -1.41 7.18
C THR A 57 -20.05 -1.20 6.10
N ALA A 58 -21.31 -1.44 6.44
CA ALA A 58 -22.45 -1.04 5.62
C ALA A 58 -22.68 0.46 5.82
N LEU A 59 -22.36 1.28 4.81
CA LEU A 59 -22.40 2.75 4.94
C LEU A 59 -23.82 3.28 4.75
N SER A 60 -24.37 3.03 3.56
CA SER A 60 -25.53 3.74 3.05
C SER A 60 -26.71 2.82 2.76
N ALA A 61 -26.45 1.52 2.62
CA ALA A 61 -27.44 0.48 2.39
C ALA A 61 -27.15 -0.78 3.23
N ASP A 62 -28.18 -1.53 3.59
CA ASP A 62 -28.05 -2.91 4.10
C ASP A 62 -27.29 -3.79 3.10
N ILE A 63 -26.54 -4.77 3.59
CA ILE A 63 -25.77 -5.74 2.79
C ILE A 63 -26.24 -7.15 3.12
N SER A 64 -26.87 -7.82 2.16
CA SER A 64 -27.24 -9.24 2.25
C SER A 64 -26.14 -10.13 1.67
N ASP A 65 -26.10 -11.38 2.15
CA ASP A 65 -25.22 -12.45 1.66
C ASP A 65 -23.75 -12.02 1.54
N LEU A 66 -23.27 -11.28 2.56
CA LEU A 66 -21.91 -10.79 2.62
C LEU A 66 -20.95 -11.95 2.88
N SER A 67 -19.99 -12.13 2.00
CA SER A 67 -18.92 -13.12 2.15
C SER A 67 -17.55 -12.48 2.01
N CYS A 68 -16.56 -13.03 2.70
CA CYS A 68 -15.17 -12.63 2.59
C CYS A 68 -14.26 -13.86 2.70
N ASN A 69 -13.47 -14.10 1.65
CA ASN A 69 -12.47 -15.15 1.59
C ASN A 69 -11.15 -14.54 1.08
N ILE A 70 -10.02 -14.88 1.70
CA ILE A 70 -8.70 -14.39 1.30
C ILE A 70 -7.92 -15.56 0.74
N THR A 71 -7.57 -15.49 -0.55
CA THR A 71 -6.86 -16.55 -1.27
C THR A 71 -5.46 -16.09 -1.67
N PRO A 72 -4.38 -16.72 -1.17
CA PRO A 72 -3.03 -16.42 -1.61
C PRO A 72 -2.74 -16.93 -3.04
N SER A 73 -1.92 -16.22 -3.81
CA SER A 73 -1.59 -16.54 -5.21
C SER A 73 -0.63 -17.71 -5.41
N LYS A 74 0.04 -18.15 -4.34
CA LYS A 74 0.86 -19.36 -4.30
C LYS A 74 0.18 -20.36 -3.36
N SER A 75 0.52 -21.64 -3.50
CA SER A 75 0.12 -22.68 -2.55
C SER A 75 0.69 -22.38 -1.17
N VAL A 76 -0.05 -21.58 -0.41
CA VAL A 76 0.16 -21.25 0.98
C VAL A 76 -0.72 -22.18 1.80
N ILE A 77 -0.22 -22.64 2.94
CA ILE A 77 -0.98 -23.52 3.82
C ILE A 77 -1.88 -22.64 4.69
N PRO A 78 -3.22 -22.67 4.51
CA PRO A 78 -4.12 -21.98 5.42
C PRO A 78 -3.99 -22.61 6.81
N ILE A 79 -3.98 -21.76 7.84
CA ILE A 79 -4.09 -22.25 9.22
C ILE A 79 -5.59 -22.28 9.51
N ALA A 80 -6.15 -23.48 9.60
CA ALA A 80 -7.50 -23.64 10.08
C ALA A 80 -7.58 -23.07 11.51
N ASN A 81 -8.38 -22.03 11.74
CA ASN A 81 -8.65 -21.50 13.07
C ASN A 81 -10.15 -21.44 13.35
N LYS A 82 -10.51 -21.73 14.61
CA LYS A 82 -11.80 -22.23 15.13
C LYS A 82 -13.08 -21.38 14.90
N ASN A 83 -13.08 -20.30 14.13
CA ASN A 83 -14.22 -19.37 14.00
C ASN A 83 -14.40 -18.85 12.56
N ASP A 84 -14.65 -19.76 11.65
CA ASP A 84 -14.93 -19.54 10.22
C ASP A 84 -16.24 -18.78 9.98
N LYS A 85 -16.33 -17.51 10.39
CA LYS A 85 -17.36 -16.61 9.87
C LYS A 85 -16.85 -16.02 8.57
N TYR A 86 -16.99 -16.76 7.47
CA TYR A 86 -16.75 -16.25 6.11
C TYR A 86 -18.00 -15.63 5.49
N PHE A 87 -19.12 -15.65 6.22
CA PHE A 87 -20.42 -15.28 5.71
C PHE A 87 -21.25 -14.57 6.78
N VAL A 88 -21.92 -13.49 6.38
CA VAL A 88 -22.89 -12.74 7.15
C VAL A 88 -24.13 -12.61 6.28
N LYS A 89 -25.23 -13.20 6.73
CA LYS A 89 -26.49 -13.22 5.96
C LYS A 89 -27.04 -11.80 5.72
N LEU A 90 -26.95 -10.94 6.72
CA LEU A 90 -27.38 -9.55 6.65
C LEU A 90 -26.49 -8.70 7.56
N LEU A 91 -25.92 -7.64 7.02
CA LEU A 91 -25.24 -6.57 7.74
C LEU A 91 -26.06 -5.30 7.55
N ARG A 92 -26.64 -4.76 8.62
CA ARG A 92 -27.52 -3.59 8.51
C ARG A 92 -26.71 -2.33 8.30
N LYS A 93 -27.32 -1.35 7.64
CA LYS A 93 -26.78 -0.01 7.48
C LYS A 93 -26.31 0.57 8.82
N GLY A 94 -25.07 1.06 8.84
CA GLY A 94 -24.39 1.58 10.02
C GLY A 94 -23.63 0.51 10.82
N GLU A 95 -23.88 -0.78 10.58
CA GLU A 95 -23.16 -1.87 11.23
C GLU A 95 -21.82 -2.16 10.53
N ALA A 96 -20.91 -2.77 11.28
CA ALA A 96 -19.65 -3.30 10.77
C ALA A 96 -19.43 -4.73 11.25
N THR A 97 -18.77 -5.52 10.41
CA THR A 97 -18.31 -6.87 10.73
C THR A 97 -16.82 -7.01 10.44
N VAL A 98 -16.18 -8.00 11.06
CA VAL A 98 -14.76 -8.30 10.88
C VAL A 98 -14.60 -9.77 10.51
N PHE A 99 -13.84 -10.01 9.45
CA PHE A 99 -13.42 -11.34 8.99
C PHE A 99 -11.93 -11.50 9.28
N GLU A 100 -11.52 -12.60 9.90
CA GLU A 100 -10.11 -12.89 10.19
C GLU A 100 -9.68 -14.23 9.59
N GLN A 101 -8.52 -14.26 8.95
CA GLN A 101 -7.97 -15.44 8.30
C GLN A 101 -6.47 -15.55 8.57
N SER A 102 -6.04 -16.72 9.03
CA SER A 102 -4.64 -16.99 9.38
C SER A 102 -3.98 -17.91 8.36
N PHE A 103 -2.72 -17.63 8.06
CA PHE A 103 -1.94 -18.36 7.05
C PHE A 103 -0.56 -18.69 7.59
N ASN A 104 -0.02 -19.86 7.19
CA ASN A 104 1.39 -20.16 7.39
C ASN A 104 2.18 -19.73 6.15
N ILE A 105 2.91 -18.62 6.26
CA ILE A 105 3.74 -18.06 5.18
C ILE A 105 5.12 -17.76 5.74
N LYS A 106 6.14 -18.35 5.11
CA LYS A 106 7.54 -18.19 5.52
C LYS A 106 7.97 -16.73 5.52
N VAL A 107 8.75 -16.35 6.52
CA VAL A 107 9.44 -15.06 6.57
C VAL A 107 10.31 -14.86 5.31
N GLY A 108 10.33 -13.64 4.77
CA GLY A 108 11.03 -13.29 3.54
C GLY A 108 10.22 -13.57 2.27
N THR A 109 8.97 -14.05 2.39
CA THR A 109 8.12 -14.33 1.23
C THR A 109 7.33 -13.08 0.84
N SER A 110 7.25 -12.84 -0.48
CA SER A 110 6.28 -11.95 -1.10
C SER A 110 5.21 -12.80 -1.82
N VAL A 111 3.94 -12.54 -1.52
CA VAL A 111 2.77 -13.20 -2.12
C VAL A 111 1.72 -12.16 -2.50
N TRP A 112 0.82 -12.51 -3.42
CA TRP A 112 -0.38 -11.72 -3.66
C TRP A 112 -1.54 -12.38 -2.93
N LEU A 113 -2.38 -11.60 -2.26
CA LEU A 113 -3.62 -12.05 -1.66
C LEU A 113 -4.79 -11.53 -2.49
N ASP A 114 -5.68 -12.43 -2.89
CA ASP A 114 -6.97 -12.07 -3.46
C ASP A 114 -8.01 -12.06 -2.33
N ALA A 115 -8.40 -10.87 -1.88
CA ALA A 115 -9.48 -10.72 -0.91
C ALA A 115 -10.81 -10.72 -1.67
N VAL A 116 -11.40 -11.90 -1.82
CA VAL A 116 -12.68 -12.13 -2.46
C VAL A 116 -13.81 -11.74 -1.50
N ILE A 117 -14.26 -10.50 -1.62
CA ILE A 117 -15.38 -9.96 -0.86
C ILE A 117 -16.58 -9.83 -1.80
N ARG A 118 -17.74 -10.38 -1.41
CA ARG A 118 -18.99 -10.26 -2.18
C ARG A 118 -20.13 -9.87 -1.26
N GLY A 119 -21.01 -8.98 -1.72
CA GLY A 119 -22.23 -8.62 -0.98
C GLY A 119 -23.31 -8.09 -1.90
N LEU A 120 -24.56 -8.22 -1.50
CA LEU A 120 -25.73 -7.74 -2.22
C LEU A 120 -26.33 -6.52 -1.49
N PRO A 121 -26.23 -5.30 -2.03
CA PRO A 121 -26.85 -4.15 -1.38
C PRO A 121 -28.38 -4.18 -1.48
N ASP A 122 -29.07 -3.59 -0.50
CA ASP A 122 -30.53 -3.38 -0.60
C ASP A 122 -30.87 -2.50 -1.81
N LYS A 123 -31.67 -3.05 -2.73
CA LYS A 123 -32.03 -2.39 -3.99
C LYS A 123 -32.76 -1.06 -3.77
N ASN A 124 -33.65 -0.98 -2.77
CA ASN A 124 -34.47 0.21 -2.56
C ASN A 124 -33.63 1.36 -2.02
N GLU A 125 -32.71 1.07 -1.10
CA GLU A 125 -31.74 2.04 -0.60
C GLU A 125 -30.77 2.47 -1.70
N MET A 126 -30.31 1.53 -2.53
CA MET A 126 -29.48 1.86 -3.69
C MET A 126 -30.19 2.76 -4.70
N LEU A 127 -31.47 2.50 -5.00
CA LEU A 127 -32.26 3.37 -5.88
C LEU A 127 -32.39 4.79 -5.30
N LYS A 128 -32.59 4.92 -3.98
CA LYS A 128 -32.61 6.24 -3.32
C LYS A 128 -31.27 6.97 -3.47
N LEU A 129 -30.15 6.26 -3.31
CA LEU A 129 -28.80 6.83 -3.47
C LEU A 129 -28.54 7.27 -4.91
N VAL A 130 -28.88 6.42 -5.87
CA VAL A 130 -28.76 6.70 -7.31
C VAL A 130 -29.59 7.93 -7.69
N ASN A 131 -30.85 8.00 -7.26
CA ASN A 131 -31.73 9.14 -7.50
C ASN A 131 -31.16 10.44 -6.97
N LYS A 132 -30.55 10.40 -5.77
CA LYS A 132 -29.93 11.58 -5.16
C LYS A 132 -28.65 11.99 -5.88
N GLN A 133 -27.74 11.05 -6.18
CA GLN A 133 -26.43 11.34 -6.75
C GLN A 133 -26.50 11.80 -8.20
N TYR A 134 -27.43 11.25 -8.97
CA TYR A 134 -27.56 11.52 -10.41
C TYR A 134 -28.80 12.35 -10.76
N ALA A 135 -29.40 13.05 -9.78
CA ALA A 135 -30.59 13.89 -9.98
C ALA A 135 -30.46 14.88 -11.16
N ASN A 136 -29.25 15.44 -11.34
CA ASN A 136 -28.95 16.43 -12.38
C ASN A 136 -28.37 15.81 -13.67
N ASN A 137 -28.35 14.49 -13.81
CA ASN A 137 -27.85 13.79 -14.99
C ASN A 137 -28.83 12.65 -15.38
N PRO A 138 -29.91 12.97 -16.12
CA PRO A 138 -30.96 12.01 -16.45
C PRO A 138 -30.47 10.77 -17.19
N SER A 139 -29.50 10.93 -18.09
CA SER A 139 -28.92 9.81 -18.86
C SER A 139 -28.18 8.83 -17.94
N MET A 140 -27.35 9.34 -17.02
CA MET A 140 -26.65 8.50 -16.05
C MET A 140 -27.61 7.90 -15.03
N LEU A 141 -28.63 8.66 -14.62
CA LEU A 141 -29.66 8.19 -13.69
C LEU A 141 -30.39 6.96 -14.23
N ALA A 142 -30.82 6.98 -15.49
CA ALA A 142 -31.50 5.86 -16.12
C ALA A 142 -30.62 4.61 -16.19
N VAL A 143 -29.35 4.76 -16.57
CA VAL A 143 -28.37 3.67 -16.60
C VAL A 143 -28.21 3.07 -15.19
N MET A 144 -27.92 3.90 -14.19
CA MET A 144 -27.68 3.44 -12.82
C MET A 144 -28.91 2.80 -12.18
N GLN A 145 -30.11 3.31 -12.46
CA GLN A 145 -31.35 2.68 -11.99
C GLN A 145 -31.54 1.29 -12.60
N ASN A 146 -31.18 1.10 -13.87
CA ASN A 146 -31.25 -0.20 -14.51
C ASN A 146 -30.23 -1.17 -13.89
N GLU A 147 -28.98 -0.75 -13.71
CA GLU A 147 -27.94 -1.53 -13.03
C GLU A 147 -28.40 -2.01 -11.65
N VAL A 148 -28.98 -1.13 -10.82
CA VAL A 148 -29.50 -1.51 -9.50
C VAL A 148 -30.67 -2.50 -9.58
N LYS A 149 -31.57 -2.34 -10.56
CA LYS A 149 -32.71 -3.25 -10.75
C LYS A 149 -32.25 -4.66 -11.13
N GLU A 150 -31.21 -4.76 -11.96
CA GLU A 150 -30.64 -6.01 -12.47
C GLU A 150 -29.76 -6.75 -11.44
N LEU A 151 -29.46 -6.17 -10.28
CA LEU A 151 -28.70 -6.84 -9.21
C LEU A 151 -29.42 -8.09 -8.67
N ASN A 152 -29.10 -9.27 -9.17
CA ASN A 152 -29.78 -10.51 -8.76
C ASN A 152 -28.95 -11.39 -7.82
N GLY A 153 -27.78 -10.91 -7.39
CA GLY A 153 -26.92 -11.63 -6.45
C GLY A 153 -25.72 -10.80 -5.98
N PRO A 154 -24.90 -11.35 -5.07
CA PRO A 154 -23.76 -10.65 -4.49
C PRO A 154 -22.73 -10.20 -5.54
N ILE A 155 -22.41 -8.91 -5.53
CA ILE A 155 -21.40 -8.33 -6.42
C ILE A 155 -20.02 -8.34 -5.76
N TYR A 156 -18.97 -8.47 -6.57
CA TYR A 156 -17.59 -8.47 -6.10
C TYR A 156 -17.14 -7.06 -5.72
N ILE A 157 -16.70 -6.90 -4.48
CA ILE A 157 -16.18 -5.64 -3.90
C ILE A 157 -14.78 -5.82 -3.30
N GLY A 158 -14.15 -6.96 -3.60
CA GLY A 158 -12.82 -7.34 -3.15
C GLY A 158 -11.68 -6.62 -3.86
N LYS A 159 -10.44 -6.94 -3.46
CA LYS A 159 -9.22 -6.46 -4.14
C LYS A 159 -8.06 -7.43 -3.98
N ILE A 160 -7.14 -7.34 -4.92
CA ILE A 160 -5.84 -8.02 -4.87
C ILE A 160 -4.83 -7.11 -4.16
N LEU A 161 -4.04 -7.68 -3.24
CA LEU A 161 -3.06 -6.97 -2.43
C LEU A 161 -1.71 -7.70 -2.45
N PRO A 162 -0.59 -6.98 -2.61
CA PRO A 162 0.72 -7.57 -2.35
C PRO A 162 0.93 -7.69 -0.84
N LEU A 163 1.32 -8.84 -0.33
CA LEU A 163 1.73 -9.05 1.06
C LEU A 163 3.22 -9.39 1.10
N LEU A 164 3.96 -8.61 1.87
CA LEU A 164 5.37 -8.82 2.16
C LEU A 164 5.57 -9.13 3.64
N LEU A 165 6.16 -10.29 3.94
CA LEU A 165 6.44 -10.73 5.30
C LEU A 165 7.94 -10.68 5.60
N ARG A 166 8.34 -9.87 6.56
CA ARG A 166 9.72 -9.73 7.03
C ARG A 166 9.80 -10.06 8.52
N LYS A 167 11.00 -10.14 9.08
CA LYS A 167 11.17 -10.45 10.51
C LYS A 167 10.61 -9.32 11.39
N ASP A 168 10.78 -8.08 10.95
CA ASP A 168 10.42 -6.87 11.66
C ASP A 168 8.95 -6.47 11.46
N ASN A 169 8.35 -6.78 10.31
CA ASN A 169 6.98 -6.40 9.99
C ASN A 169 6.30 -7.29 8.92
N ALA A 170 5.01 -7.05 8.73
CA ALA A 170 4.18 -7.59 7.67
C ALA A 170 3.41 -6.43 7.01
N LEU A 171 3.53 -6.27 5.70
CA LEU A 171 3.08 -5.06 4.99
C LEU A 171 2.30 -5.39 3.73
N PHE A 172 1.33 -4.54 3.38
CA PHE A 172 0.63 -4.62 2.10
C PHE A 172 1.37 -3.85 0.99
N ALA A 173 2.64 -4.22 0.78
CA ALA A 173 3.53 -3.58 -0.17
C ALA A 173 4.22 -4.60 -1.08
N VAL A 174 4.58 -4.16 -2.29
CA VAL A 174 5.55 -4.88 -3.12
C VAL A 174 6.96 -4.64 -2.57
N GLU A 175 7.85 -5.61 -2.79
CA GLU A 175 9.19 -5.58 -2.22
C GLU A 175 10.01 -4.38 -2.70
N GLU A 176 9.82 -4.00 -3.97
CA GLU A 176 10.55 -2.93 -4.65
C GLU A 176 10.28 -1.54 -4.07
N THR A 177 9.14 -1.36 -3.41
CA THR A 177 8.73 -0.07 -2.83
C THR A 177 8.74 -0.08 -1.30
N ALA A 178 9.15 -1.18 -0.67
CA ALA A 178 9.06 -1.35 0.79
C ALA A 178 10.39 -1.01 1.48
N PRO A 179 10.48 0.08 2.26
CA PRO A 179 11.66 0.42 3.06
C PRO A 179 12.10 -0.73 3.97
N GLU A 180 13.41 -0.94 4.10
CA GLU A 180 14.04 -1.98 4.91
C GLU A 180 14.52 -1.42 6.26
N HIS A 181 14.53 -2.25 7.30
CA HIS A 181 14.94 -1.85 8.64
C HIS A 181 16.47 -1.98 8.78
N GLU A 182 17.17 -0.85 8.82
CA GLU A 182 18.63 -0.78 8.84
C GLU A 182 19.17 -0.19 10.14
N THR A 183 20.31 -0.71 10.60
CA THR A 183 21.02 -0.16 11.75
C THR A 183 21.99 0.94 11.29
N PHE A 184 21.99 2.08 11.97
CA PHE A 184 22.86 3.22 11.72
C PHE A 184 24.03 3.22 12.72
N GLU A 185 25.05 4.06 12.46
CA GLU A 185 26.26 4.16 13.30
C GLU A 185 25.95 4.55 14.76
N ASP A 186 24.84 5.25 15.01
CA ASP A 186 24.37 5.59 16.36
C ASP A 186 23.69 4.40 17.09
N GLY A 187 23.73 3.21 16.50
CA GLY A 187 23.12 1.98 17.01
C GLY A 187 21.60 1.93 16.87
N ARG A 188 20.96 2.99 16.36
CA ARG A 188 19.51 3.03 16.16
C ARG A 188 19.14 2.42 14.84
N GLN A 189 17.91 1.91 14.77
CA GLN A 189 17.37 1.30 13.57
C GLN A 189 16.34 2.22 12.93
N TYR A 190 16.45 2.41 11.62
CA TYR A 190 15.57 3.26 10.82
C TYR A 190 15.11 2.48 9.60
N TYR A 191 13.94 2.84 9.08
CA TYR A 191 13.49 2.37 7.77
C TYR A 191 14.13 3.19 6.66
N VAL A 192 14.70 2.51 5.67
CA VAL A 192 15.40 3.12 4.54
C VAL A 192 14.95 2.43 3.27
N TRP A 193 14.57 3.19 2.24
CA TRP A 193 14.29 2.60 0.95
C TRP A 193 15.57 2.42 0.15
N ASN A 194 16.04 1.18 0.01
CA ASN A 194 17.10 0.86 -0.93
C ASN A 194 16.48 0.37 -2.23
N PRO A 195 16.56 1.15 -3.33
CA PRO A 195 16.15 0.61 -4.62
C PRO A 195 17.09 -0.56 -4.95
N LYS A 196 16.54 -1.78 -4.96
CA LYS A 196 17.29 -2.99 -5.30
C LYS A 196 17.99 -2.78 -6.64
N THR A 197 19.29 -2.96 -6.64
CA THR A 197 20.16 -2.42 -7.68
C THR A 197 19.89 -3.05 -9.04
N VAL A 198 19.75 -2.14 -9.99
CA VAL A 198 19.50 -2.37 -11.40
C VAL A 198 20.74 -3.01 -12.02
N GLN A 199 20.60 -4.18 -12.65
CA GLN A 199 21.71 -4.79 -13.44
C GLN A 199 21.91 -4.12 -14.80
N SER A 200 21.00 -3.23 -15.20
CA SER A 200 21.03 -2.58 -16.52
C SER A 200 22.01 -1.41 -16.61
N ARG A 201 22.35 -1.07 -17.86
CA ARG A 201 23.20 0.06 -18.24
C ARG A 201 22.29 1.22 -18.68
N GLY A 202 22.59 2.44 -18.23
CA GLY A 202 21.78 3.61 -18.56
C GLY A 202 21.77 4.64 -17.44
N PHE A 203 21.44 5.89 -17.78
CA PHE A 203 21.47 7.01 -16.85
C PHE A 203 20.53 6.80 -15.64
N GLU A 204 19.31 6.27 -15.84
CA GLU A 204 18.40 5.99 -14.72
C GLU A 204 18.99 4.95 -13.76
N ALA A 205 19.52 3.85 -14.29
CA ALA A 205 20.14 2.78 -13.50
C ALA A 205 21.37 3.28 -12.71
N GLU A 206 22.22 4.08 -13.34
CA GLU A 206 23.38 4.69 -12.69
C GLU A 206 22.99 5.70 -11.61
N SER A 207 21.97 6.53 -11.88
CA SER A 207 21.46 7.50 -10.90
C SER A 207 20.86 6.79 -9.69
N LEU A 208 20.13 5.70 -9.88
CA LEU A 208 19.59 4.89 -8.78
C LEU A 208 20.69 4.18 -7.98
N ARG A 209 21.71 3.63 -8.64
CA ARG A 209 22.87 3.05 -7.95
C ARG A 209 23.61 4.11 -7.13
N ALA A 210 23.79 5.30 -7.69
CA ALA A 210 24.39 6.43 -6.98
C ALA A 210 23.53 6.84 -5.78
N PHE A 211 22.20 6.95 -5.94
CA PHE A 211 21.28 7.25 -4.84
C PHE A 211 21.32 6.21 -3.73
N ALA A 212 21.25 4.92 -4.06
CA ALA A 212 21.36 3.82 -3.11
C ALA A 212 22.71 3.84 -2.37
N SER A 213 23.81 4.08 -3.10
CA SER A 213 25.15 4.19 -2.51
C SER A 213 25.25 5.39 -1.56
N PHE A 214 24.79 6.58 -1.94
CA PHE A 214 24.80 7.74 -1.06
C PHE A 214 23.87 7.57 0.14
N THR A 215 22.76 6.88 -0.02
CA THR A 215 21.86 6.53 1.09
C THR A 215 22.54 5.57 2.06
N SER A 216 23.18 4.52 1.55
CA SER A 216 23.91 3.53 2.36
C SER A 216 25.08 4.19 3.13
N ASN A 217 25.79 5.10 2.47
CA ASN A 217 26.91 5.87 3.03
C ASN A 217 26.47 7.11 3.83
N ARG A 218 25.16 7.27 4.08
CA ARG A 218 24.57 8.39 4.85
C ARG A 218 24.98 9.79 4.36
N ASN A 219 25.26 9.90 3.07
CA ASN A 219 25.70 11.15 2.45
C ASN A 219 24.49 11.96 1.98
N TYR A 220 23.90 12.75 2.90
CA TYR A 220 22.75 13.60 2.62
C TYR A 220 22.94 14.52 1.40
N VAL A 221 24.07 15.23 1.30
CA VAL A 221 24.31 16.23 0.25
C VAL A 221 24.23 15.57 -1.14
N ASN A 222 24.92 14.45 -1.32
CA ASN A 222 24.95 13.75 -2.60
C ASN A 222 23.66 12.97 -2.87
N ALA A 223 23.05 12.36 -1.83
CA ALA A 223 21.75 11.70 -1.95
C ALA A 223 20.66 12.68 -2.38
N LYS A 224 20.62 13.88 -1.80
CA LYS A 224 19.69 14.94 -2.20
C LYS A 224 19.91 15.37 -3.65
N LYS A 225 21.16 15.66 -4.01
CA LYS A 225 21.49 16.11 -5.38
C LYS A 225 21.05 15.10 -6.44
N ILE A 226 21.35 13.81 -6.24
CA ILE A 226 20.96 12.78 -7.21
C ILE A 226 19.47 12.46 -7.14
N GLY A 227 18.84 12.51 -5.96
CA GLY A 227 17.40 12.31 -5.79
C GLY A 227 16.58 13.38 -6.52
N ASP A 228 16.94 14.66 -6.35
CA ASP A 228 16.32 15.78 -7.07
C ASP A 228 16.46 15.61 -8.59
N LEU A 229 17.62 15.15 -9.06
CA LEU A 229 17.86 14.87 -10.48
C LEU A 229 16.92 13.78 -11.02
N ILE A 230 16.75 12.69 -10.28
CA ILE A 230 15.84 11.58 -10.65
C ILE A 230 14.40 12.09 -10.68
N ILE A 231 13.96 12.82 -9.65
CA ILE A 231 12.60 13.39 -9.57
C ILE A 231 12.31 14.31 -10.76
N ASN A 232 13.19 15.27 -11.03
CA ASN A 232 13.03 16.22 -12.13
C ASN A 232 12.91 15.50 -13.47
N ARG A 233 13.74 14.48 -13.71
CA ARG A 233 13.70 13.71 -14.96
C ARG A 233 12.39 12.95 -15.15
N MET A 234 11.89 12.30 -14.09
CA MET A 234 10.59 11.61 -14.15
C MET A 234 9.45 12.59 -14.48
N GLN A 235 9.48 13.78 -13.87
CA GLN A 235 8.47 14.81 -14.08
C GLN A 235 8.54 15.41 -15.49
N THR A 236 9.73 15.81 -15.96
CA THR A 236 9.91 16.35 -17.31
C THR A 236 9.58 15.32 -18.38
N GLY A 237 9.94 14.05 -18.16
CA GLY A 237 9.66 12.97 -19.11
C GLY A 237 8.23 12.44 -19.04
N ASN A 238 7.47 12.77 -17.99
CA ASN A 238 6.20 12.12 -17.63
C ASN A 238 6.29 10.58 -17.69
N LYS A 239 7.37 10.02 -17.16
CA LYS A 239 7.67 8.58 -17.18
C LYS A 239 7.84 8.03 -15.76
N PRO A 240 7.31 6.84 -15.46
CA PRO A 240 7.52 6.19 -14.17
C PRO A 240 9.01 5.83 -13.98
N LEU A 241 9.39 5.60 -12.72
CA LEU A 241 10.71 5.04 -12.42
C LEU A 241 10.74 3.57 -12.82
N LEU A 242 11.69 3.19 -13.66
CA LEU A 242 11.89 1.80 -14.06
C LEU A 242 12.97 1.15 -13.19
N LEU A 243 12.64 0.01 -12.60
CA LEU A 243 13.58 -0.88 -11.94
C LEU A 243 13.74 -2.13 -12.79
N GLU A 244 14.96 -2.42 -13.25
CA GLU A 244 15.25 -3.67 -13.96
C GLU A 244 15.89 -4.68 -12.99
N LYS A 245 15.29 -5.85 -12.90
CA LYS A 245 15.74 -6.97 -12.09
C LYS A 245 16.85 -7.74 -12.80
N GLY A 246 17.63 -8.49 -12.04
CA GLY A 246 18.76 -9.27 -12.60
C GLY A 246 18.36 -10.39 -13.56
N ASN A 247 17.08 -10.77 -13.60
CA ASN A 247 16.53 -11.71 -14.58
C ASN A 247 15.98 -11.03 -15.86
N GLY A 248 16.13 -9.70 -15.99
CA GLY A 248 15.62 -8.90 -17.12
C GLY A 248 14.19 -8.41 -16.94
N ASP A 249 13.48 -8.80 -15.87
CA ASP A 249 12.15 -8.29 -15.58
C ASP A 249 12.21 -6.81 -15.22
N THR A 250 11.16 -6.06 -15.57
CA THR A 250 11.05 -4.65 -15.21
C THR A 250 9.88 -4.42 -14.26
N PHE A 251 10.10 -3.55 -13.28
CA PHE A 251 9.07 -3.07 -12.37
C PHE A 251 8.94 -1.55 -12.50
N MET A 252 7.71 -1.07 -12.66
CA MET A 252 7.44 0.36 -12.82
C MET A 252 6.91 0.93 -11.51
N ILE A 253 7.62 1.92 -10.96
CA ILE A 253 7.14 2.68 -9.81
C ILE A 253 6.51 3.99 -10.34
N PRO A 254 5.23 4.27 -10.03
CA PRO A 254 4.58 5.52 -10.41
C PRO A 254 5.36 6.74 -9.91
N ILE A 255 5.37 7.82 -10.68
CA ILE A 255 6.16 9.04 -10.43
C ILE A 255 6.00 9.55 -8.98
N ASN A 256 4.75 9.63 -8.50
CA ASN A 256 4.46 10.11 -7.15
C ASN A 256 5.01 9.18 -6.07
N VAL A 257 4.88 7.86 -6.25
CA VAL A 257 5.41 6.87 -5.31
C VAL A 257 6.94 6.93 -5.28
N ALA A 258 7.59 7.02 -6.45
CA ALA A 258 9.03 7.15 -6.53
C ALA A 258 9.54 8.44 -5.87
N LYS A 259 8.83 9.56 -6.09
CA LYS A 259 9.12 10.84 -5.43
C LYS A 259 9.01 10.72 -3.90
N ASP A 260 7.94 10.10 -3.41
CA ASP A 260 7.72 9.91 -1.97
C ASP A 260 8.82 9.04 -1.34
N LEU A 261 9.25 7.97 -2.02
CA LEU A 261 10.35 7.10 -1.58
C LEU A 261 11.72 7.81 -1.56
N ILE A 262 12.01 8.62 -2.58
CA ILE A 262 13.25 9.40 -2.64
C ILE A 262 13.27 10.45 -1.51
N ASN A 263 12.17 11.19 -1.35
CA ASN A 263 12.05 12.22 -0.32
C ASN A 263 12.04 11.64 1.10
N PHE A 264 11.46 10.45 1.28
CA PHE A 264 11.51 9.69 2.52
C PHE A 264 12.96 9.48 3.00
N ASN A 265 13.84 8.97 2.13
CA ASN A 265 15.26 8.83 2.46
C ASN A 265 15.96 10.17 2.68
N ILE A 266 15.73 11.16 1.81
CA ILE A 266 16.37 12.48 1.91
C ILE A 266 16.01 13.13 3.25
N ALA A 267 14.74 13.08 3.67
CA ALA A 267 14.27 13.61 4.93
C ALA A 267 14.94 12.90 6.13
N LEU A 268 15.02 11.56 6.10
CA LEU A 268 15.72 10.79 7.13
C LEU A 268 17.20 11.18 7.22
N LEU A 269 17.91 11.19 6.10
CA LEU A 269 19.34 11.53 6.07
C LEU A 269 19.60 12.96 6.55
N ASN A 270 18.75 13.91 6.16
CA ASN A 270 18.82 15.29 6.63
C ASN A 270 18.63 15.38 8.15
N ALA A 271 17.61 14.69 8.66
CA ALA A 271 17.29 14.64 10.10
C ALA A 271 18.42 14.02 10.92
N VAL A 272 18.99 12.90 10.45
CA VAL A 272 20.11 12.23 11.11
C VAL A 272 21.37 13.10 11.11
N ASN A 273 21.74 13.67 9.95
CA ASN A 273 22.97 14.45 9.80
C ASN A 273 22.95 15.76 10.59
N ASN A 274 21.77 16.40 10.70
CA ASN A 274 21.60 17.66 11.42
C ASN A 274 21.03 17.49 12.83
N ASN A 275 20.86 16.24 13.29
CA ASN A 275 20.30 15.90 14.60
C ASN A 275 18.99 16.67 14.91
N THR A 276 18.01 16.58 14.01
CA THR A 276 16.74 17.31 14.09
C THR A 276 15.59 16.47 13.55
N ALA A 277 14.37 16.67 14.05
CA ALA A 277 13.16 16.00 13.57
C ALA A 277 12.49 16.72 12.37
N VAL A 278 12.79 18.01 12.19
CA VAL A 278 12.07 18.91 11.28
C VAL A 278 11.94 18.37 9.85
N PRO A 279 13.00 17.84 9.20
CA PRO A 279 12.88 17.35 7.83
C PRO A 279 11.86 16.23 7.65
N ILE A 280 11.72 15.35 8.66
CA ILE A 280 10.73 14.26 8.62
C ILE A 280 9.33 14.81 8.87
N GLU A 281 9.16 15.72 9.83
CA GLU A 281 7.89 16.38 10.11
C GLU A 281 7.34 17.13 8.89
N GLU A 282 8.20 17.84 8.16
CA GLU A 282 7.83 18.55 6.93
C GLU A 282 7.46 17.59 5.80
N ASN A 283 8.21 16.51 5.63
CA ASN A 283 7.91 15.50 4.62
C ASN A 283 6.53 14.83 4.88
N LEU A 284 6.23 14.52 6.14
CA LEU A 284 4.97 13.89 6.55
C LEU A 284 3.72 14.69 6.19
N LYS A 285 3.80 16.03 6.13
CA LYS A 285 2.67 16.90 5.74
C LYS A 285 2.20 16.67 4.31
N ASN A 286 3.10 16.18 3.45
CA ASN A 286 2.84 15.98 2.03
C ASN A 286 2.52 14.53 1.67
N LEU A 287 2.77 13.59 2.57
CA LEU A 287 2.52 12.18 2.34
C LEU A 287 1.03 11.85 2.52
N LYS A 288 0.47 11.18 1.50
CA LYS A 288 -0.85 10.54 1.63
C LYS A 288 -0.76 9.34 2.58
N ASP A 289 -1.90 8.94 3.13
CA ASP A 289 -2.00 7.72 3.93
C ASP A 289 -1.52 6.51 3.10
N SER A 290 -0.37 5.97 3.51
CA SER A 290 0.41 4.96 2.80
C SER A 290 1.39 4.29 3.74
N ASP A 291 1.92 3.13 3.36
CA ASP A 291 2.95 2.43 4.14
C ASP A 291 4.21 3.29 4.33
N ILE A 292 4.56 4.14 3.35
CA ILE A 292 5.70 5.07 3.44
C ILE A 292 5.50 6.09 4.56
N LYS A 293 4.25 6.55 4.78
CA LYS A 293 3.91 7.45 5.89
C LYS A 293 4.13 6.77 7.24
N LEU A 294 3.69 5.52 7.38
CA LEU A 294 3.91 4.74 8.60
C LEU A 294 5.40 4.55 8.90
N MET A 295 6.21 4.23 7.88
CA MET A 295 7.67 4.11 8.02
C MET A 295 8.34 5.46 8.36
N SER A 296 7.82 6.56 7.82
CA SER A 296 8.28 7.92 8.16
C SER A 296 7.98 8.29 9.61
N GLU A 297 6.79 7.94 10.10
CA GLU A 297 6.40 8.13 11.51
C GLU A 297 7.29 7.29 12.44
N TYR A 298 7.63 6.04 12.07
CA TYR A 298 8.59 5.23 12.83
C TYR A 298 9.97 5.91 12.93
N ASN A 299 10.47 6.42 11.79
CA ASN A 299 11.73 7.15 11.75
C ASN A 299 11.67 8.43 12.61
N LEU A 300 10.56 9.16 12.56
CA LEU A 300 10.34 10.35 13.39
C LEU A 300 10.39 10.01 14.88
N ALA A 301 9.68 8.95 15.31
CA ALA A 301 9.70 8.50 16.69
C ALA A 301 11.13 8.12 17.15
N THR A 302 11.88 7.45 16.27
CA THR A 302 13.28 7.09 16.53
C THR A 302 14.19 8.32 16.66
N ILE A 303 13.99 9.35 15.84
CA ILE A 303 14.68 10.64 15.97
C ILE A 303 14.28 11.35 17.27
N TYR A 304 13.01 11.37 17.65
CA TYR A 304 12.61 11.93 18.94
C TYR A 304 13.27 11.23 20.13
N LEU A 305 13.43 9.91 20.09
CA LEU A 305 14.22 9.20 21.10
C LEU A 305 15.68 9.64 21.12
N LYS A 306 16.28 9.89 19.96
CA LYS A 306 17.65 10.42 19.86
C LYS A 306 17.76 11.81 20.49
N LEU A 307 16.73 12.63 20.35
CA LEU A 307 16.64 13.99 20.91
C LEU A 307 16.17 14.03 22.37
N GLY A 308 16.01 12.88 23.04
CA GLY A 308 15.54 12.81 24.42
C GLY A 308 14.03 13.07 24.61
N GLN A 309 13.27 13.19 23.52
CA GLN A 309 11.82 13.46 23.53
C GLN A 309 11.00 12.17 23.66
N LYS A 310 11.20 11.44 24.77
CA LYS A 310 10.63 10.10 25.01
C LYS A 310 9.11 10.05 24.87
N GLU A 311 8.39 11.02 25.43
CA GLU A 311 6.92 11.04 25.41
C GLU A 311 6.37 11.15 23.99
N LYS A 312 6.94 12.05 23.17
CA LYS A 312 6.53 12.19 21.76
C LYS A 312 6.80 10.92 20.95
N ALA A 313 7.94 10.28 21.18
CA ALA A 313 8.25 9.03 20.52
C ALA A 313 7.26 7.92 20.90
N LEU A 314 6.94 7.80 22.19
CA LEU A 314 5.99 6.80 22.68
C LEU A 314 4.59 7.03 22.08
N ASP A 315 4.10 8.28 22.04
CA ASP A 315 2.81 8.61 21.41
C ASP A 315 2.75 8.15 19.93
N ILE A 316 3.83 8.37 19.17
CA ILE A 316 3.89 7.90 17.79
C ILE A 316 3.93 6.37 17.72
N PHE A 317 4.74 5.69 18.53
CA PHE A 317 4.79 4.22 18.50
C PHE A 317 3.44 3.59 18.87
N GLU A 318 2.71 4.14 19.84
CA GLU A 318 1.36 3.69 20.20
C GLU A 318 0.39 3.82 19.01
N LYS A 319 0.42 4.96 18.31
CA LYS A 319 -0.37 5.16 17.08
C LYS A 319 -0.01 4.16 15.98
N LEU A 320 1.28 3.87 15.81
CA LEU A 320 1.75 2.88 14.83
C LEU A 320 1.30 1.45 15.18
N ARG A 321 1.30 1.08 16.46
CA ARG A 321 0.78 -0.21 16.91
C ARG A 321 -0.71 -0.35 16.55
N ASP A 322 -1.48 0.70 16.73
CA ASP A 322 -2.91 0.66 16.45
C ASP A 322 -3.20 0.65 14.93
N ALA A 323 -2.35 1.32 14.14
CA ALA A 323 -2.45 1.34 12.68
C ALA A 323 -1.99 0.02 12.02
N LEU A 324 -0.92 -0.60 12.53
CA LEU A 324 -0.38 -1.86 12.05
C LEU A 324 -0.06 -2.81 13.23
N PRO A 325 -1.07 -3.50 13.76
CA PRO A 325 -0.91 -4.38 14.93
C PRO A 325 0.08 -5.53 14.73
N GLY A 326 0.37 -5.94 13.49
CA GLY A 326 1.40 -6.93 13.16
C GLY A 326 2.86 -6.42 13.22
N TRP A 327 3.11 -5.16 13.55
CA TRP A 327 4.46 -4.57 13.47
C TRP A 327 5.32 -4.90 14.70
N GLN A 328 6.17 -5.92 14.59
CA GLN A 328 6.96 -6.44 15.71
C GLN A 328 7.98 -5.43 16.24
N ALA A 329 8.69 -4.71 15.36
CA ALA A 329 9.64 -3.68 15.78
C ALA A 329 8.99 -2.58 16.65
N VAL A 330 7.76 -2.17 16.33
CA VAL A 330 7.01 -1.18 17.13
C VAL A 330 6.63 -1.74 18.50
N LYS A 331 6.19 -3.00 18.57
CA LYS A 331 5.86 -3.66 19.85
C LYS A 331 7.08 -3.72 20.77
N GLU A 332 8.24 -4.08 20.22
CA GLU A 332 9.51 -4.12 20.94
C GLU A 332 9.90 -2.73 21.47
N LYS A 333 9.79 -1.69 20.63
CA LYS A 333 10.07 -0.30 21.04
C LYS A 333 9.15 0.18 22.17
N ILE A 334 7.85 -0.08 22.10
CA ILE A 334 6.92 0.28 23.19
C ILE A 334 7.31 -0.40 24.50
N LYS A 335 7.70 -1.69 24.43
CA LYS A 335 8.14 -2.45 25.61
C LYS A 335 9.42 -1.89 26.22
N GLU A 336 10.39 -1.48 25.40
CA GLU A 336 11.65 -0.86 25.86
C GLU A 336 11.44 0.51 26.54
N LEU A 337 10.39 1.23 26.13
CA LEU A 337 10.12 2.59 26.62
C LEU A 337 9.26 2.63 27.88
N ARG A 338 8.62 1.54 28.28
CA ARG A 338 7.78 1.45 29.50
C ARG A 338 8.57 0.88 30.66
#